data_AF-A0A6V7W2H8-F1
#
_entry.id   AF-A0A6V7W2H8-F1
#
_cell.length_a   1.000
_cell.length_b   1.000
_cell.length_c   1.000
_cell.angle_alpha   90.00
_cell.angle_beta   90.00
_cell.angle_gamma   90.00
#
_symmetry.space_group_name_H-M   'P 1'
#
loop_
_entity.id
_entity.type
_entity.pdbx_description
1 polymer ?
#
loop_
_entity_poly.entity_id
_entity_poly.type
_entity_poly.pdbx_seq_one_letter_code
_entity_poly.pdbx_strand_id
1 'polypeptide(L)'
;MVPNLLCLCIRKLALGQEFVNQQETLQIALPPKLFEIIKRLKEDVLKIGHLLPIDTLPECCFLLNPDTLQFDVEKTAIASEPYLSRVSLFDICAKLALDLQTERLYEKMNDSERDRIEDMAHREPVVWSRALELSPRRVILHYDDIAYSCAESGYVKAFERNLMKVRELDDSNLLQRCALAAILNGHVNVANSIRTDNFSVAFHQFFPDGRPPTEFLVQLVVGNELRPEVGEQIFEELLDWLTKLDVQRLRREIEKDKKIPSGVLQRLDSKYRECIDSRDYPCDYD
;
A
#
# COMPACT_ATOMS: atom_id res chain seq x y z
N MET A 1 -0.78 28.24 16.75
CA MET A 1 0.12 28.41 15.59
C MET A 1 -0.73 28.96 14.46
N VAL A 2 -0.45 30.16 13.94
CA VAL A 2 -1.24 30.72 12.81
C VAL A 2 -0.85 29.92 11.55
N PRO A 3 -1.79 29.26 10.85
CA PRO A 3 -1.45 28.52 9.65
C PRO A 3 -0.91 29.50 8.59
N ASN A 4 0.20 29.14 7.95
CA ASN A 4 0.72 29.91 6.82
C ASN A 4 -0.38 30.01 5.74
N LEU A 5 -0.69 31.24 5.29
CA LEU A 5 -1.70 31.49 4.26
C LEU A 5 -1.50 30.63 3.01
N LEU A 6 -0.24 30.38 2.64
CA LEU A 6 0.11 29.49 1.54
C LEU A 6 -0.41 28.06 1.76
N CYS A 7 -0.21 27.50 2.96
CA CYS A 7 -0.70 26.16 3.31
C CYS A 7 -2.23 26.09 3.27
N LEU A 8 -2.91 27.15 3.70
CA LEU A 8 -4.38 27.23 3.65
C LEU A 8 -4.89 27.22 2.21
N CYS A 9 -4.29 28.02 1.33
CA CYS A 9 -4.66 28.07 -0.08
C CYS A 9 -4.37 26.74 -0.80
N ILE A 10 -3.19 26.15 -0.59
CA ILE A 10 -2.82 24.85 -1.15
C ILE A 10 -3.81 23.77 -0.71
N ARG A 11 -4.10 23.70 0.58
CA ARG A 11 -5.06 22.74 1.13
C ARG A 11 -6.45 22.90 0.53
N LYS A 12 -6.94 24.13 0.44
CA LYS A 12 -8.27 24.40 -0.11
C LYS A 12 -8.38 23.95 -1.57
N LEU A 13 -7.35 24.23 -2.37
CA LEU A 13 -7.31 23.78 -3.77
C LEU A 13 -7.21 22.25 -3.88
N ALA A 14 -6.38 21.60 -3.06
CA ALA A 14 -6.22 20.15 -3.06
C ALA A 14 -7.50 19.42 -2.61
N LEU A 15 -8.21 19.91 -1.61
CA LEU A 15 -9.45 19.28 -1.15
C LEU A 15 -10.64 19.63 -2.05
N GLY A 16 -10.64 20.82 -2.63
CA GLY A 16 -11.71 21.31 -3.49
C GLY A 16 -11.90 20.53 -4.79
N GLN A 17 -13.11 20.60 -5.34
CA GLN A 17 -13.42 20.11 -6.69
C GLN A 17 -12.86 21.02 -7.79
N GLU A 18 -12.50 22.26 -7.43
CA GLU A 18 -11.95 23.27 -8.35
C GLU A 18 -10.70 22.77 -9.07
N PHE A 19 -9.82 22.02 -8.39
CA PHE A 19 -8.63 21.44 -9.02
C PHE A 19 -8.98 20.43 -10.12
N VAL A 20 -10.04 19.65 -9.93
CA VAL A 20 -10.50 18.66 -10.94
C VAL A 20 -11.15 19.39 -12.13
N ASN A 21 -11.97 20.39 -11.84
CA ASN A 21 -12.76 21.09 -12.86
C ASN A 21 -11.95 22.12 -13.66
N GLN A 22 -10.83 22.62 -13.13
CA GLN A 22 -10.06 23.73 -13.71
C GLN A 22 -8.58 23.40 -13.86
N GLN A 23 -8.23 22.11 -13.96
CA GLN A 23 -6.83 21.66 -13.97
C GLN A 23 -5.99 22.37 -15.04
N GLU A 24 -6.48 22.49 -16.27
CA GLU A 24 -5.78 23.17 -17.36
C GLU A 24 -5.58 24.66 -17.09
N THR A 25 -6.59 25.35 -16.55
CA THR A 25 -6.50 26.77 -16.19
C THR A 25 -5.52 26.98 -15.04
N LEU A 26 -5.54 26.12 -14.03
CA LEU A 26 -4.63 26.18 -12.88
C LEU A 26 -3.18 25.87 -13.29
N GLN A 27 -2.96 24.96 -14.25
CA GLN A 27 -1.63 24.67 -14.78
C GLN A 27 -1.00 25.88 -15.46
N ILE A 28 -1.81 26.71 -16.13
CA ILE A 28 -1.36 27.95 -16.76
C ILE A 28 -1.16 29.06 -15.73
N ALA A 29 -2.06 29.16 -14.75
CA ALA A 29 -2.09 30.28 -13.80
C ALA A 29 -1.09 30.15 -12.64
N LEU A 30 -0.71 28.94 -12.24
CA LEU A 30 0.14 28.70 -11.09
C LEU A 30 1.61 28.47 -11.49
N PRO A 31 2.58 28.84 -10.63
CA PRO A 31 3.96 28.43 -10.81
C PRO A 31 4.06 26.89 -10.94
N PRO A 32 4.85 26.33 -11.87
CA PRO A 32 4.88 24.89 -12.14
C PRO A 32 5.11 24.03 -10.89
N LYS A 33 6.04 24.46 -10.03
CA LYS A 33 6.34 23.76 -8.77
C LYS A 33 5.15 23.73 -7.81
N LEU A 34 4.34 24.81 -7.76
CA LEU A 34 3.17 24.88 -6.90
C LEU A 34 2.03 24.02 -7.45
N PHE A 35 1.85 24.01 -8.77
CA PHE A 35 0.87 23.15 -9.43
C PHE A 35 1.17 21.66 -9.16
N GLU A 36 2.43 21.23 -9.29
CA GLU A 36 2.83 19.85 -8.99
C GLU A 36 2.62 19.48 -7.51
N ILE A 37 2.86 20.40 -6.57
CA ILE A 37 2.57 20.18 -5.15
C ILE A 37 1.07 19.94 -4.94
N ILE A 38 0.21 20.80 -5.50
CA ILE A 38 -1.25 20.67 -5.34
C ILE A 38 -1.76 19.39 -6.01
N LYS A 39 -1.25 19.08 -7.20
CA LYS A 39 -1.57 17.84 -7.93
C LYS A 39 -1.23 16.61 -7.10
N ARG A 40 -0.01 16.55 -6.56
CA ARG A 40 0.44 15.46 -5.70
C ARG A 40 -0.42 15.36 -4.44
N LEU A 41 -0.74 16.48 -3.81
CA LEU A 41 -1.63 16.48 -2.63
C LEU A 41 -3.03 15.96 -2.96
N LYS A 42 -3.56 16.24 -4.16
CA LYS A 42 -4.84 15.68 -4.60
C LYS A 42 -4.76 14.15 -4.73
N GLU A 43 -3.67 13.66 -5.31
CA GLU A 43 -3.39 12.22 -5.42
C GLU A 43 -3.22 11.57 -4.04
N ASP A 44 -2.51 12.21 -3.12
CA ASP A 44 -2.33 11.74 -1.74
C ASP A 44 -3.68 11.66 -1.00
N VAL A 45 -4.54 12.68 -1.15
CA VAL A 45 -5.91 12.69 -0.59
C VAL A 45 -6.72 11.52 -1.12
N LEU A 46 -6.66 11.22 -2.42
CA LEU A 46 -7.32 10.03 -2.99
C LEU A 46 -6.74 8.73 -2.42
N LYS A 47 -5.40 8.63 -2.33
CA LYS A 47 -4.71 7.45 -1.80
C LYS A 47 -5.07 7.19 -0.34
N ILE A 48 -5.28 8.22 0.51
CA ILE A 48 -5.64 8.03 1.93
C ILE A 48 -7.14 7.94 2.20
N GLY A 49 -8.00 8.04 1.18
CA GLY A 49 -9.46 7.98 1.35
C GLY A 49 -9.97 6.67 1.95
N HIS A 50 -9.20 5.58 1.82
CA HIS A 50 -9.49 4.30 2.46
C HIS A 50 -9.14 4.28 3.97
N LEU A 51 -8.32 5.22 4.44
CA LEU A 51 -7.93 5.38 5.84
C LEU A 51 -8.81 6.39 6.58
N LEU A 52 -9.04 7.56 5.97
CA LEU A 52 -9.77 8.67 6.57
C LEU A 52 -11.10 8.89 5.84
N PRO A 53 -12.21 9.17 6.55
CA PRO A 53 -13.48 9.47 5.91
C PRO A 53 -13.50 10.93 5.41
N ILE A 54 -12.73 11.19 4.35
CA ILE A 54 -12.39 12.53 3.86
C ILE A 54 -13.62 13.39 3.61
N ASP A 55 -14.67 12.81 3.05
CA ASP A 55 -15.91 13.52 2.68
C ASP A 55 -16.72 14.00 3.90
N THR A 56 -16.44 13.45 5.08
CA THR A 56 -17.16 13.78 6.32
C THR A 56 -16.39 14.74 7.22
N LEU A 57 -15.09 14.88 7.00
CA LEU A 57 -14.22 15.65 7.87
C LEU A 57 -14.13 17.11 7.42
N PRO A 58 -14.16 18.08 8.34
CA PRO A 58 -13.93 19.47 7.98
C PRO A 58 -12.54 19.70 7.40
N GLU A 59 -12.43 20.61 6.42
CA GLU A 59 -11.17 20.99 5.78
C GLU A 59 -10.06 21.38 6.77
N CYS A 60 -10.43 21.90 7.95
CA CYS A 60 -9.47 22.30 8.97
C CYS A 60 -8.68 21.13 9.57
N CYS A 61 -9.19 19.89 9.48
CA CYS A 61 -8.54 18.68 9.98
C CYS A 61 -7.36 18.25 9.12
N PHE A 62 -7.40 18.55 7.82
CA PHE A 62 -6.37 18.13 6.88
C PHE A 62 -5.15 19.03 7.05
N LEU A 63 -4.07 18.45 7.57
CA LEU A 63 -2.86 19.20 7.92
C LEU A 63 -1.75 18.86 6.94
N LEU A 64 -1.00 19.90 6.56
CA LEU A 64 0.22 19.76 5.76
C LEU A 64 1.43 19.90 6.69
N ASN A 65 2.47 19.14 6.41
CA ASN A 65 3.77 19.38 7.02
C ASN A 65 4.31 20.72 6.48
N PRO A 66 4.62 21.69 7.36
CA PRO A 66 4.98 23.04 6.93
C PRO A 66 6.32 23.11 6.17
N ASP A 67 7.22 22.15 6.41
CA ASP A 67 8.57 22.13 5.83
C ASP A 67 8.58 21.44 4.45
N THR A 68 7.81 20.36 4.31
CA THR A 68 7.76 19.55 3.08
C THR A 68 6.57 19.90 2.19
N LEU A 69 5.58 20.61 2.72
CA LEU A 69 4.27 20.87 2.09
C LEU A 69 3.53 19.58 1.68
N GLN A 70 3.90 18.44 2.24
CA GLN A 70 3.24 17.15 2.02
C GLN A 70 2.12 16.94 3.03
N PHE A 71 1.19 16.05 2.70
CA PHE A 71 0.09 15.70 3.57
C PHE A 71 0.57 14.99 4.85
N ASP A 72 0.18 15.50 6.01
CA ASP A 72 0.54 14.93 7.31
C ASP A 72 -0.63 14.07 7.82
N VAL A 73 -0.61 12.79 7.45
CA VAL A 73 -1.70 11.84 7.75
C VAL A 73 -1.90 11.66 9.25
N GLU A 74 -0.82 11.60 10.03
CA GLU A 74 -0.90 11.38 11.47
C GLU A 74 -1.49 12.58 12.20
N LYS A 75 -0.98 13.79 11.90
CA LYS A 75 -1.55 15.00 12.50
C LYS A 75 -2.99 15.22 12.04
N THR A 76 -3.31 14.86 10.80
CA THR A 76 -4.69 14.90 10.32
C THR A 76 -5.59 13.97 11.14
N ALA A 77 -5.20 12.70 11.32
CA ALA A 77 -5.97 11.76 12.13
C ALA A 77 -6.21 12.26 13.56
N ILE A 78 -5.19 12.84 14.19
CA ILE A 78 -5.32 13.44 15.54
C ILE A 78 -6.26 14.65 15.51
N ALA A 79 -6.14 15.52 14.50
CA ALA A 79 -7.01 16.70 14.35
C ALA A 79 -8.48 16.33 14.08
N SER A 80 -8.74 15.15 13.54
CA SER A 80 -10.08 14.62 13.30
C SER A 80 -10.80 14.12 14.55
N GLU A 81 -10.13 14.00 15.70
CA GLU A 81 -10.71 13.47 16.94
C GLU A 81 -12.05 14.10 17.35
N PRO A 82 -12.24 15.43 17.30
CA PRO A 82 -13.51 16.06 17.69
C PRO A 82 -14.70 15.70 16.80
N TYR A 83 -14.44 15.15 15.61
CA TYR A 83 -15.44 14.90 14.57
C TYR A 83 -15.76 13.42 14.37
N LEU A 84 -15.03 12.53 15.07
CA LEU A 84 -15.16 11.09 14.91
C LEU A 84 -15.60 10.43 16.22
N SER A 85 -16.30 9.31 16.09
CA SER A 85 -16.53 8.44 17.25
C SER A 85 -15.20 7.89 17.75
N ARG A 86 -15.10 7.56 19.05
CA ARG A 86 -13.87 6.96 19.62
C ARG A 86 -13.48 5.68 18.91
N VAL A 87 -14.47 4.87 18.54
CA VAL A 87 -14.30 3.62 17.81
C VAL A 87 -13.69 3.90 16.43
N SER A 88 -14.28 4.82 15.66
CA SER A 88 -13.76 5.19 14.34
C SER A 88 -12.35 5.77 14.41
N LEU A 89 -12.08 6.61 15.42
CA LEU A 89 -10.75 7.18 15.62
C LEU A 89 -9.73 6.12 16.04
N PHE A 90 -10.13 5.17 16.88
CA PHE A 90 -9.28 4.04 17.26
C PHE A 90 -8.91 3.20 16.04
N ASP A 91 -9.87 2.89 15.16
CA ASP A 91 -9.61 2.15 13.92
C ASP A 91 -8.54 2.85 13.08
N ILE A 92 -8.66 4.16 12.88
CA ILE A 92 -7.69 4.98 12.12
C ILE A 92 -6.32 4.97 12.81
N CYS A 93 -6.29 5.23 14.12
CA CYS A 93 -5.04 5.26 14.88
C CYS A 93 -4.35 3.90 14.90
N ALA A 94 -5.09 2.79 14.93
CA ALA A 94 -4.53 1.45 14.88
C ALA A 94 -3.84 1.17 13.53
N LYS A 95 -4.48 1.54 12.41
CA LYS A 95 -3.93 1.40 11.06
C LYS A 95 -2.69 2.27 10.82
N LEU A 96 -2.64 3.44 11.46
CA LEU A 96 -1.49 4.34 11.42
C LEU A 96 -0.40 4.02 12.46
N ALA A 97 -0.59 2.99 13.29
CA ALA A 97 0.29 2.64 14.41
C ALA A 97 0.54 3.79 15.40
N LEU A 98 -0.50 4.60 15.68
CA LEU A 98 -0.46 5.67 16.68
C LEU A 98 -0.71 5.10 18.09
N ASP A 99 0.26 4.36 18.61
CA ASP A 99 0.11 3.53 19.81
C ASP A 99 -0.39 4.32 21.04
N LEU A 100 0.20 5.49 21.32
CA LEU A 100 -0.23 6.38 22.41
C LEU A 100 -1.69 6.84 22.28
N GLN A 101 -2.16 7.08 21.05
CA GLN A 101 -3.54 7.50 20.82
C GLN A 101 -4.50 6.33 21.01
N THR A 102 -4.15 5.14 20.51
CA THR A 102 -4.97 3.94 20.71
C THR A 102 -5.10 3.59 22.20
N GLU A 103 -4.03 3.69 22.98
CA GLU A 103 -4.03 3.49 24.44
C GLU A 103 -4.99 4.45 25.14
N ARG A 104 -4.79 5.76 24.92
CA ARG A 104 -5.64 6.81 25.50
C ARG A 104 -7.12 6.64 25.14
N LEU A 105 -7.42 6.22 23.92
CA LEU A 105 -8.79 6.01 23.46
C LEU A 105 -9.40 4.78 24.11
N TYR A 106 -8.67 3.66 24.14
CA TYR A 106 -9.13 2.40 24.72
C TYR A 106 -9.44 2.52 26.21
N GLU A 107 -8.62 3.25 26.97
CA GLU A 107 -8.84 3.52 28.39
C GLU A 107 -10.16 4.28 28.64
N LYS A 108 -10.54 5.19 27.73
CA LYS A 108 -11.75 6.01 27.83
C LYS A 108 -12.99 5.33 27.25
N MET A 109 -12.82 4.22 26.53
CA MET A 109 -13.94 3.48 25.94
C MET A 109 -14.75 2.76 27.03
N ASN A 110 -16.07 2.74 26.84
CA ASN A 110 -16.93 1.86 27.62
C ASN A 110 -16.86 0.40 27.10
N ASP A 111 -17.43 -0.54 27.86
CA ASP A 111 -17.36 -1.96 27.51
C ASP A 111 -18.00 -2.27 26.15
N SER A 112 -19.11 -1.61 25.79
CA SER A 112 -19.73 -1.80 24.47
C SER A 112 -18.86 -1.28 23.33
N GLU A 113 -18.12 -0.20 23.53
CA GLU A 113 -17.16 0.30 22.55
C GLU A 113 -15.97 -0.66 22.40
N ARG A 114 -15.47 -1.22 23.52
CA ARG A 114 -14.38 -2.22 23.53
C ARG A 114 -14.79 -3.51 22.83
N ASP A 115 -15.96 -4.05 23.15
CA ASP A 115 -16.47 -5.27 22.53
C ASP A 115 -16.56 -5.10 20.99
N ARG A 116 -16.92 -3.91 20.50
CA ARG A 116 -16.99 -3.62 19.05
C ARG A 116 -15.64 -3.56 18.34
N ILE A 117 -14.56 -3.18 19.03
CA ILE A 117 -13.22 -3.12 18.43
C ILE A 117 -12.45 -4.42 18.64
N GLU A 118 -12.78 -5.20 19.67
CA GLU A 118 -12.24 -6.54 19.92
C GLU A 118 -12.90 -7.63 19.05
N ASP A 119 -13.99 -7.33 18.34
CA ASP A 119 -14.72 -8.29 17.52
C ASP A 119 -13.94 -8.72 16.26
N MET A 120 -13.31 -9.89 16.37
CA MET A 120 -12.53 -10.51 15.30
C MET A 120 -13.35 -10.89 14.05
N ALA A 121 -14.68 -11.05 14.16
CA ALA A 121 -15.52 -11.47 13.04
C ALA A 121 -15.88 -10.31 12.10
N HIS A 122 -15.83 -9.09 12.61
CA HIS A 122 -16.34 -7.90 11.92
C HIS A 122 -15.32 -6.77 11.80
N ARG A 123 -14.11 -6.93 12.37
CA ARG A 123 -13.04 -5.94 12.30
C ARG A 123 -11.84 -6.43 11.53
N GLU A 124 -11.11 -5.46 10.98
CA GLU A 124 -9.85 -5.74 10.32
C GLU A 124 -8.81 -6.25 11.32
N PRO A 125 -7.96 -7.23 10.92
CA PRO A 125 -6.89 -7.80 11.74
C PRO A 125 -6.06 -6.78 12.52
N VAL A 126 -5.65 -5.70 11.87
CA VAL A 126 -4.83 -4.65 12.49
C VAL A 126 -5.54 -3.91 13.64
N VAL A 127 -6.86 -3.78 13.56
CA VAL A 127 -7.67 -3.04 14.54
C VAL A 127 -7.94 -3.91 15.76
N TRP A 128 -8.52 -5.10 15.55
CA TRP A 128 -8.86 -5.95 16.69
C TRP A 128 -7.61 -6.48 17.39
N SER A 129 -6.52 -6.74 16.67
CA SER A 129 -5.27 -7.14 17.32
C SER A 129 -4.76 -6.05 18.25
N ARG A 130 -4.78 -4.77 17.80
CA ARG A 130 -4.40 -3.65 18.66
C ARG A 130 -5.33 -3.50 19.85
N ALA A 131 -6.63 -3.73 19.70
CA ALA A 131 -7.57 -3.73 20.83
C ALA A 131 -7.23 -4.83 21.85
N LEU A 132 -6.96 -6.06 21.39
CA LEU A 132 -6.63 -7.19 22.24
C LEU A 132 -5.26 -7.05 22.93
N GLU A 133 -4.29 -6.36 22.32
CA GLU A 133 -3.03 -6.02 22.99
C GLU A 133 -3.22 -5.11 24.22
N LEU A 134 -4.19 -4.21 24.14
CA LEU A 134 -4.53 -3.26 25.20
C LEU A 134 -5.50 -3.87 26.22
N SER A 135 -6.21 -4.92 25.80
CA SER A 135 -7.13 -5.64 26.65
C SER A 135 -6.38 -6.31 27.80
N PRO A 136 -6.93 -6.31 29.03
CA PRO A 136 -6.37 -7.08 30.13
C PRO A 136 -6.47 -8.60 29.91
N ARG A 137 -7.21 -9.03 28.88
CA ARG A 137 -7.37 -10.43 28.50
C ARG A 137 -6.07 -10.93 27.86
N ARG A 138 -5.54 -12.05 28.37
CA ARG A 138 -4.40 -12.71 27.74
C ARG A 138 -4.86 -13.40 26.46
N VAL A 139 -4.43 -12.91 25.31
CA VAL A 139 -4.69 -13.50 24.01
C VAL A 139 -3.38 -13.80 23.30
N ILE A 140 -3.34 -14.89 22.55
CA ILE A 140 -2.24 -15.22 21.65
C ILE A 140 -2.58 -14.60 20.29
N LEU A 141 -1.71 -13.73 19.80
CA LEU A 141 -1.87 -13.04 18.52
C LEU A 141 -0.91 -13.63 17.49
N HIS A 142 -1.43 -13.94 16.31
CA HIS A 142 -0.68 -14.39 15.14
C HIS A 142 -0.21 -13.17 14.36
N TYR A 143 0.94 -12.61 14.77
CA TYR A 143 1.47 -11.36 14.21
C TYR A 143 1.90 -11.46 12.75
N ASP A 144 2.19 -12.66 12.27
CA ASP A 144 2.45 -12.99 10.87
C ASP A 144 1.22 -12.73 9.99
N ASP A 145 0.06 -13.26 10.38
CA ASP A 145 -1.21 -13.03 9.67
C ASP A 145 -1.62 -11.54 9.71
N ILE A 146 -1.41 -10.89 10.85
CA ILE A 146 -1.70 -9.46 11.01
C ILE A 146 -0.76 -8.62 10.13
N ALA A 147 0.54 -8.93 10.09
CA ALA A 147 1.50 -8.25 9.23
C ALA A 147 1.13 -8.44 7.75
N TYR A 148 0.78 -9.66 7.35
CA TYR A 148 0.28 -9.94 5.99
C TYR A 148 -0.93 -9.07 5.64
N SER A 149 -1.94 -9.03 6.52
CA SER A 149 -3.14 -8.19 6.33
C SER A 149 -2.80 -6.70 6.23
N CYS A 150 -1.83 -6.21 7.02
CA CYS A 150 -1.35 -4.84 6.92
C CYS A 150 -0.68 -4.55 5.57
N ALA A 151 0.10 -5.51 5.04
CA ALA A 151 0.76 -5.35 3.75
C ALA A 151 -0.23 -5.37 2.59
N GLU A 152 -1.21 -6.27 2.63
CA GLU A 152 -2.31 -6.35 1.68
C GLU A 152 -3.17 -5.07 1.67
N SER A 153 -3.31 -4.40 2.81
CA SER A 153 -4.12 -3.18 2.97
C SER A 153 -3.32 -1.87 2.86
N GLY A 154 -1.99 -1.95 2.73
CA GLY A 154 -1.13 -0.77 2.56
C GLY A 154 -0.79 0.00 3.84
N TYR A 155 -0.97 -0.60 5.03
CA TYR A 155 -0.75 0.05 6.32
C TYR A 155 0.72 -0.02 6.75
N VAL A 156 1.59 0.74 6.08
CA VAL A 156 3.07 0.69 6.24
C VAL A 156 3.52 0.66 7.71
N LYS A 157 3.09 1.63 8.52
CA LYS A 157 3.54 1.74 9.92
C LYS A 157 3.01 0.60 10.81
N ALA A 158 1.77 0.18 10.60
CA ALA A 158 1.21 -0.96 11.32
C ALA A 158 1.85 -2.27 10.87
N PHE A 159 2.16 -2.42 9.58
CA PHE A 159 2.93 -3.54 9.05
C PHE A 159 4.28 -3.65 9.76
N GLU A 160 5.08 -2.58 9.77
CA GLU A 160 6.39 -2.54 10.44
C GLU A 160 6.27 -2.90 11.93
N ARG A 161 5.30 -2.30 12.64
CA ARG A 161 5.05 -2.58 14.06
C ARG A 161 4.74 -4.04 14.33
N ASN A 162 3.87 -4.66 13.53
CA ASN A 162 3.46 -6.04 13.73
C ASN A 162 4.55 -7.03 13.30
N LEU A 163 5.29 -6.72 12.23
CA LEU A 163 6.42 -7.52 11.76
C LEU A 163 7.50 -7.65 12.83
N MET A 164 7.81 -6.58 13.57
CA MET A 164 8.76 -6.59 14.68
C MET A 164 8.38 -7.52 15.85
N LYS A 165 7.13 -8.00 15.89
CA LYS A 165 6.61 -8.91 16.92
C LYS A 165 6.56 -10.37 16.45
N VAL A 166 6.86 -10.64 15.18
CA VAL A 166 6.96 -12.00 14.63
C VAL A 166 8.25 -12.64 15.17
N ARG A 167 8.12 -13.82 15.79
CA ARG A 167 9.23 -14.48 16.49
C ARG A 167 10.16 -15.27 15.56
N GLU A 168 9.64 -15.77 14.44
CA GLU A 168 10.33 -16.70 13.52
C GLU A 168 10.27 -16.18 12.09
N LEU A 169 10.86 -15.00 11.85
CA LEU A 169 10.88 -14.41 10.51
C LEU A 169 11.67 -15.25 9.51
N ASP A 170 12.78 -15.85 9.95
CA ASP A 170 13.76 -16.50 9.08
C ASP A 170 13.22 -17.78 8.39
N ASP A 171 12.24 -18.47 9.00
CA ASP A 171 11.64 -19.70 8.46
C ASP A 171 10.29 -19.47 7.77
N SER A 172 9.73 -18.27 7.91
CA SER A 172 8.46 -17.90 7.30
C SER A 172 8.73 -17.16 5.99
N ASN A 173 8.21 -17.66 4.87
CA ASN A 173 8.18 -16.92 3.59
C ASN A 173 7.26 -15.66 3.65
N LEU A 174 7.05 -15.11 4.84
CA LEU A 174 6.17 -14.01 5.17
C LEU A 174 6.59 -12.73 4.45
N LEU A 175 7.87 -12.40 4.43
CA LEU A 175 8.34 -11.15 3.80
C LEU A 175 8.06 -11.15 2.30
N GLN A 176 8.29 -12.28 1.63
CA GLN A 176 7.97 -12.50 0.23
C GLN A 176 6.47 -12.36 -0.01
N ARG A 177 5.66 -13.03 0.81
CA ARG A 177 4.19 -12.99 0.73
C ARG A 177 3.67 -11.56 0.91
N CYS A 178 4.16 -10.84 1.92
CA CYS A 178 3.79 -9.46 2.19
C CYS A 178 4.18 -8.53 1.03
N ALA A 179 5.38 -8.69 0.46
CA ALA A 179 5.82 -7.86 -0.66
C ALA A 179 4.97 -8.10 -1.91
N LEU A 180 4.71 -9.36 -2.27
CA LEU A 180 3.88 -9.69 -3.43
C LEU A 180 2.42 -9.24 -3.24
N ALA A 181 1.85 -9.45 -2.05
CA ALA A 181 0.49 -8.98 -1.72
C ALA A 181 0.39 -7.45 -1.81
N ALA A 182 1.39 -6.73 -1.29
CA ALA A 182 1.43 -5.28 -1.36
C ALA A 182 1.50 -4.78 -2.82
N ILE A 183 2.35 -5.38 -3.67
CA ILE A 183 2.44 -4.99 -5.10
C ILE A 183 1.12 -5.30 -5.83
N LEU A 184 0.53 -6.47 -5.61
CA LEU A 184 -0.74 -6.85 -6.25
C LEU A 184 -1.88 -5.88 -5.92
N ASN A 185 -1.89 -5.33 -4.70
CA ASN A 185 -2.87 -4.33 -4.27
C ASN A 185 -2.43 -2.88 -4.55
N GLY A 186 -1.29 -2.66 -5.20
CA GLY A 186 -0.79 -1.33 -5.56
C GLY A 186 -0.17 -0.54 -4.39
N HIS A 187 0.13 -1.21 -3.28
CA HIS A 187 0.75 -0.63 -2.09
C HIS A 187 2.29 -0.69 -2.15
N VAL A 188 2.85 -0.08 -3.19
CA VAL A 188 4.30 -0.05 -3.47
C VAL A 188 5.15 0.52 -2.33
N ASN A 189 4.60 1.41 -1.50
CA ASN A 189 5.31 1.94 -0.32
C ASN A 189 5.60 0.86 0.72
N VAL A 190 4.68 -0.10 0.92
CA VAL A 190 4.94 -1.25 1.79
C VAL A 190 5.96 -2.18 1.13
N ALA A 191 5.79 -2.49 -0.15
CA ALA A 191 6.73 -3.34 -0.87
C ALA A 191 8.17 -2.78 -0.83
N ASN A 192 8.32 -1.47 -0.91
CA ASN A 192 9.60 -0.79 -0.83
C ASN A 192 10.23 -0.80 0.58
N SER A 193 9.45 -0.96 1.66
CA SER A 193 10.00 -1.07 3.02
C SER A 193 10.51 -2.47 3.33
N ILE A 194 10.07 -3.48 2.57
CA ILE A 194 10.48 -4.88 2.74
C ILE A 194 11.85 -5.11 2.08
N ARG A 195 12.71 -5.86 2.78
CA ARG A 195 13.98 -6.37 2.25
C ARG A 195 13.91 -7.89 2.23
N THR A 196 13.95 -8.45 1.03
CA THR A 196 13.95 -9.90 0.79
C THR A 196 14.74 -10.14 -0.50
N ASP A 197 15.37 -11.32 -0.59
CA ASP A 197 16.35 -11.68 -1.60
C ASP A 197 15.91 -12.88 -2.48
N ASN A 198 14.75 -13.47 -2.19
CA ASN A 198 14.15 -14.51 -3.02
C ASN A 198 12.63 -14.47 -2.88
N PHE A 199 11.91 -14.10 -3.94
CA PHE A 199 10.44 -14.04 -4.02
C PHE A 199 9.81 -15.33 -4.58
N SER A 200 10.58 -16.12 -5.33
CA SER A 200 10.09 -17.30 -6.07
C SER A 200 9.30 -18.29 -5.22
N VAL A 201 9.69 -18.46 -3.96
CA VAL A 201 9.04 -19.36 -2.99
C VAL A 201 7.57 -19.00 -2.70
N ALA A 202 7.15 -17.77 -2.99
CA ALA A 202 5.78 -17.32 -2.76
C ALA A 202 4.92 -17.33 -4.03
N PHE A 203 5.49 -17.48 -5.24
CA PHE A 203 4.71 -17.37 -6.49
C PHE A 203 3.57 -18.37 -6.59
N HIS A 204 3.76 -19.62 -6.16
CA HIS A 204 2.69 -20.62 -6.17
C HIS A 204 1.46 -20.22 -5.34
N GLN A 205 1.61 -19.36 -4.34
CA GLN A 205 0.49 -18.90 -3.52
C GLN A 205 -0.35 -17.82 -4.21
N PHE A 206 0.28 -16.99 -5.05
CA PHE A 206 -0.38 -15.89 -5.74
C PHE A 206 -0.79 -16.23 -7.17
N PHE A 207 -0.02 -17.09 -7.83
CA PHE A 207 -0.19 -17.48 -9.22
C PHE A 207 -0.25 -19.01 -9.34
N PRO A 208 -1.17 -19.71 -8.66
CA PRO A 208 -1.18 -21.19 -8.65
C PRO A 208 -1.22 -21.81 -10.05
N ASP A 209 -1.82 -21.12 -11.02
CA ASP A 209 -1.95 -21.57 -12.41
C ASP A 209 -0.87 -20.99 -13.36
N GLY A 210 0.18 -20.35 -12.83
CA GLY A 210 1.21 -19.70 -13.65
C GLY A 210 0.72 -18.45 -14.39
N ARG A 211 -0.33 -17.79 -13.88
CA ARG A 211 -0.98 -16.64 -14.53
C ARG A 211 -0.85 -15.37 -13.70
N PRO A 212 0.30 -14.67 -13.78
CA PRO A 212 0.43 -13.36 -13.17
C PRO A 212 -0.49 -12.33 -13.87
N PRO A 213 -1.23 -11.51 -13.13
CA PRO A 213 -2.04 -10.43 -13.70
C PRO A 213 -1.18 -9.45 -14.50
N THR A 214 -1.73 -8.92 -15.58
CA THR A 214 -1.06 -7.92 -16.39
C THR A 214 -0.70 -6.68 -15.59
N GLU A 215 -1.63 -6.18 -14.74
CA GLU A 215 -1.41 -4.99 -13.92
C GLU A 215 -0.20 -5.16 -12.98
N PHE A 216 0.01 -6.37 -12.47
CA PHE A 216 1.17 -6.71 -11.65
C PHE A 216 2.47 -6.53 -12.46
N LEU A 217 2.52 -7.05 -13.68
CA LEU A 217 3.70 -6.90 -14.55
C LEU A 217 3.97 -5.46 -14.95
N VAL A 218 2.92 -4.67 -15.17
CA VAL A 218 3.06 -3.23 -15.44
C VAL A 218 3.73 -2.54 -14.25
N GLN A 219 3.32 -2.88 -13.02
CA GLN A 219 3.93 -2.31 -11.82
C GLN A 219 5.41 -2.69 -11.68
N LEU A 220 5.79 -3.93 -12.03
CA LEU A 220 7.19 -4.37 -11.94
C LEU A 220 8.11 -3.64 -12.93
N VAL A 221 7.65 -3.39 -14.16
CA VAL A 221 8.51 -2.88 -15.25
C VAL A 221 8.41 -1.37 -15.45
N VAL A 222 7.22 -0.80 -15.27
CA VAL A 222 6.91 0.61 -15.61
C VAL A 222 6.52 1.42 -14.37
N GLY A 223 6.34 0.76 -13.22
CA GLY A 223 5.98 1.44 -11.97
C GLY A 223 7.09 2.38 -11.51
N ASN A 224 6.88 3.70 -11.65
CA ASN A 224 7.81 4.72 -11.19
C ASN A 224 7.94 4.78 -9.65
N GLU A 225 6.98 4.21 -8.92
CA GLU A 225 6.95 4.25 -7.45
C GLU A 225 7.59 3.02 -6.80
N LEU A 226 7.66 1.87 -7.49
CA LEU A 226 8.36 0.68 -7.00
C LEU A 226 9.87 0.85 -7.24
N ARG A 227 10.70 0.45 -6.27
CA ARG A 227 12.16 0.45 -6.46
C ARG A 227 12.53 -0.41 -7.67
N PRO A 228 13.26 0.12 -8.67
CA PRO A 228 13.59 -0.62 -9.88
C PRO A 228 14.28 -1.96 -9.59
N GLU A 229 15.15 -2.01 -8.59
CA GLU A 229 15.89 -3.22 -8.23
C GLU A 229 14.96 -4.33 -7.73
N VAL A 230 13.91 -3.96 -6.98
CA VAL A 230 12.89 -4.91 -6.49
C VAL A 230 12.02 -5.39 -7.65
N GLY A 231 11.58 -4.47 -8.51
CA GLY A 231 10.78 -4.81 -9.68
C GLY A 231 11.52 -5.73 -10.65
N GLU A 232 12.78 -5.44 -10.91
CA GLU A 232 13.65 -6.25 -11.78
C GLU A 232 13.89 -7.64 -11.21
N GLN A 233 14.22 -7.73 -9.93
CA GLN A 233 14.44 -9.02 -9.27
C GLN A 233 13.21 -9.92 -9.36
N ILE A 234 12.03 -9.41 -8.96
CA ILE A 234 10.79 -10.19 -9.01
C ILE A 234 10.48 -10.60 -10.46
N PHE A 235 10.70 -9.72 -11.42
CA PHE A 235 10.45 -10.00 -12.83
C PHE A 235 11.36 -11.12 -13.35
N GLU A 236 12.65 -11.09 -13.03
CA GLU A 236 13.59 -12.15 -13.42
C GLU A 236 13.25 -13.48 -12.76
N GLU A 237 13.01 -13.49 -11.45
CA GLU A 237 12.61 -14.70 -10.74
C GLU A 237 11.29 -15.28 -11.27
N LEU A 238 10.34 -14.42 -11.66
CA LEU A 238 9.06 -14.85 -12.22
C LEU A 238 9.24 -15.52 -13.59
N LEU A 239 10.11 -14.97 -14.44
CA LEU A 239 10.41 -15.59 -15.74
C LEU A 239 11.15 -16.93 -15.59
N ASP A 240 11.99 -17.05 -14.57
CA ASP A 240 12.67 -18.30 -14.23
C ASP A 240 11.70 -19.36 -13.69
N TRP A 241 10.68 -18.93 -12.97
CA TRP A 241 9.67 -19.81 -12.39
C TRP A 241 8.60 -20.26 -13.40
N LEU A 242 8.26 -19.42 -14.39
CA LEU A 242 7.26 -19.73 -15.40
C LEU A 242 7.75 -20.74 -16.44
N THR A 243 6.83 -21.56 -16.95
CA THR A 243 7.14 -22.44 -18.09
C THR A 243 7.22 -21.63 -19.39
N LYS A 244 7.91 -22.19 -20.41
CA LYS A 244 7.98 -21.60 -21.76
C LYS A 244 6.59 -21.33 -22.35
N LEU A 245 5.63 -22.22 -22.11
CA LEU A 245 4.26 -22.07 -22.59
C LEU A 245 3.53 -20.92 -21.89
N ASP A 246 3.76 -20.74 -20.59
CA ASP A 246 3.14 -19.66 -19.83
C ASP A 246 3.72 -18.29 -20.23
N VAL A 247 5.05 -18.20 -20.45
CA VAL A 247 5.66 -16.96 -20.97
C VAL A 247 5.13 -16.61 -22.36
N GLN A 248 4.99 -17.59 -23.27
CA GLN A 248 4.40 -17.35 -24.59
C GLN A 248 2.93 -16.92 -24.52
N ARG A 249 2.16 -17.47 -23.58
CA ARG A 249 0.77 -17.07 -23.35
C ARG A 249 0.72 -15.62 -22.86
N LEU A 250 1.51 -15.30 -21.85
CA LEU A 250 1.58 -13.97 -21.25
C LEU A 250 1.96 -12.91 -22.28
N ARG A 251 2.96 -13.22 -23.13
CA ARG A 251 3.35 -12.38 -24.26
C ARG A 251 2.17 -12.06 -25.20
N ARG A 252 1.36 -13.06 -25.56
CA ARG A 252 0.17 -12.88 -26.42
C ARG A 252 -0.92 -12.06 -25.74
N GLU A 253 -1.09 -12.21 -24.43
CA GLU A 253 -2.05 -11.42 -23.66
C GLU A 253 -1.62 -9.95 -23.62
N ILE A 254 -0.33 -9.70 -23.36
CA ILE A 254 0.24 -8.36 -23.35
C ILE A 254 0.15 -7.71 -24.74
N GLU A 255 0.45 -8.43 -25.82
CA GLU A 255 0.34 -7.93 -27.20
C GLU A 255 -1.10 -7.54 -27.58
N LYS A 256 -2.10 -8.25 -27.05
CA LYS A 256 -3.51 -8.00 -27.35
C LYS A 256 -4.06 -6.78 -26.60
N ASP A 257 -3.57 -6.54 -25.39
CA ASP A 257 -4.04 -5.41 -24.58
C ASP A 257 -3.24 -4.14 -24.87
N LYS A 258 -3.83 -3.31 -25.73
CA LYS A 258 -3.29 -2.01 -26.15
C LYS A 258 -3.12 -0.99 -25.03
N LYS A 259 -3.66 -1.26 -23.83
CA LYS A 259 -3.49 -0.37 -22.66
C LYS A 259 -2.15 -0.57 -21.96
N ILE A 260 -1.47 -1.69 -22.22
CA ILE A 260 -0.19 -1.99 -21.58
C ILE A 260 0.93 -1.20 -22.27
N PRO A 261 1.82 -0.55 -21.50
CA PRO A 261 2.96 0.14 -22.08
C PRO A 261 3.88 -0.83 -22.86
N SER A 262 4.32 -0.42 -24.04
CA SER A 262 5.20 -1.22 -24.91
C SER A 262 6.52 -1.63 -24.23
N GLY A 263 6.97 -0.87 -23.23
CA GLY A 263 8.15 -1.20 -22.42
C GLY A 263 8.04 -2.54 -21.69
N VAL A 264 6.82 -2.95 -21.27
CA VAL A 264 6.59 -4.25 -20.62
C VAL A 264 6.89 -5.39 -21.59
N LEU A 265 6.33 -5.32 -22.80
CA LEU A 265 6.54 -6.33 -23.84
C LEU A 265 8.01 -6.36 -24.31
N GLN A 266 8.64 -5.20 -24.48
CA GLN A 266 10.05 -5.12 -24.86
C GLN A 266 10.96 -5.75 -23.81
N ARG A 267 10.67 -5.51 -22.51
CA ARG A 267 11.45 -6.10 -21.41
C ARG A 267 11.26 -7.61 -21.35
N LEU A 268 10.02 -8.08 -21.49
CA LEU A 268 9.68 -9.49 -21.59
C LEU A 268 10.43 -10.17 -22.73
N ASP A 269 10.38 -9.59 -23.94
CA ASP A 269 11.04 -10.14 -25.12
C ASP A 269 12.57 -10.16 -24.99
N SER A 270 13.18 -9.14 -24.37
CA SER A 270 14.63 -9.10 -24.14
C SER A 270 15.07 -10.23 -23.21
N LYS A 271 14.43 -10.34 -22.05
CA LYS A 271 14.80 -11.32 -21.01
C LYS A 271 14.42 -12.76 -21.40
N TYR A 272 13.29 -12.95 -22.07
CA TYR A 272 12.89 -14.25 -22.58
C TYR A 272 13.83 -14.78 -23.68
N ARG A 273 14.32 -13.92 -24.58
CA ARG A 273 15.34 -14.34 -25.58
C ARG A 273 16.64 -14.76 -24.93
N GLU A 274 17.15 -13.98 -23.97
CA GLU A 274 18.33 -14.35 -23.18
C GLU A 274 18.17 -15.71 -22.49
N CYS A 275 16.96 -16.01 -21.98
CA CYS A 275 16.65 -17.30 -21.36
C CYS A 275 16.55 -18.47 -22.36
N ILE A 276 16.02 -18.25 -23.57
CA ILE A 276 15.97 -19.30 -24.60
C ILE A 276 17.36 -19.62 -25.13
N ASP A 277 18.20 -18.61 -25.35
CA ASP A 277 19.52 -18.79 -25.95
C ASP A 277 20.53 -19.42 -24.98
N SER A 278 20.23 -19.39 -23.67
CA SER A 278 21.10 -19.92 -22.60
C SER A 278 20.61 -21.21 -21.95
N ARG A 279 19.33 -21.59 -22.11
CA ARG A 279 18.74 -22.74 -21.43
C ARG A 279 18.22 -23.77 -22.43
N ASP A 280 18.73 -25.00 -22.33
CA ASP A 280 17.98 -26.19 -22.68
C ASP A 280 16.79 -26.25 -21.71
N TYR A 281 15.68 -25.57 -22.05
CA TYR A 281 14.40 -25.87 -21.41
C TYR A 281 14.23 -27.39 -21.52
N PRO A 282 14.01 -28.12 -20.40
CA PRO A 282 13.65 -29.52 -20.51
C PRO A 282 12.38 -29.57 -21.35
N CYS A 283 12.55 -30.01 -22.59
CA CYS A 283 11.44 -30.34 -23.46
C CYS A 283 10.69 -31.47 -22.77
N ASP A 284 9.40 -31.24 -22.61
CA ASP A 284 8.36 -32.27 -22.52
C ASP A 284 8.30 -33.06 -21.21
N TYR A 285 7.18 -32.88 -20.49
CA TYR A 285 6.60 -33.99 -19.73
C TYR A 285 5.63 -34.69 -20.69
N ASP A 286 5.89 -35.98 -20.93
CA ASP A 286 4.92 -36.96 -21.45
C ASP A 286 3.66 -37.03 -20.54
#